data_AF-I4E7P0-F1
#
_entry.id   AF-I4E7P0-F1
#
_cell.length_a   1.000
_cell.length_b   1.000
_cell.length_c   1.000
_cell.angle_alpha   90.00
_cell.angle_beta   90.00
_cell.angle_gamma   90.00
#
_symmetry.space_group_name_H-M   'P 1'
#
loop_
_entity.id
_entity.type
_entity.pdbx_description
1 polymer ?
#
loop_
_entity_poly.entity_id
_entity_poly.type
_entity_poly.pdbx_seq_one_letter_code
_entity_poly.pdbx_strand_id
1 'polypeptide(L)'
;MVPGIGESIQAYKVAKAAKNLQGMKKALDKAATVATAQGYVSKTKIKIGQTELRVTAATDKQLLKTISEGRDTTGKMTEQLFDSLAKQNGFRVLSGGKYGANNGFDHVWQAADGSVVLIVESKQIRNGTVQLNPNGAGGYTQMSEDWIKQVITNLPDNHPTKNILREAVRSGKIKTAVTGVDRQTGKAVILPVKVPSKTNIRR
;
A
#
# COMPACT_ATOMS: atom_id res chain seq x y z
N MET A 1 13.69 22.16 13.15
CA MET A 1 13.49 21.22 14.26
C MET A 1 13.23 19.85 13.66
N VAL A 2 14.22 18.97 13.66
CA VAL A 2 14.14 17.63 13.04
C VAL A 2 13.46 16.68 14.03
N PRO A 3 12.42 15.91 13.64
CA PRO A 3 11.83 14.92 14.52
C PRO A 3 12.91 13.94 15.00
N GLY A 4 13.02 13.87 16.32
CA GLY A 4 14.19 13.37 17.03
C GLY A 4 14.36 11.86 16.94
N ILE A 5 15.62 11.46 16.91
CA ILE A 5 16.16 10.10 16.95
C ILE A 5 15.51 9.24 18.07
N GLY A 6 14.96 9.84 19.12
CA GLY A 6 14.24 9.18 20.22
C GLY A 6 12.93 8.48 19.85
N GLU A 7 12.11 9.03 18.94
CA GLU A 7 10.85 8.37 18.52
C GLU A 7 11.13 7.14 17.65
N SER A 8 12.19 7.21 16.83
CA SER A 8 12.62 6.11 15.97
C SER A 8 13.18 4.91 16.75
N ILE A 9 13.84 5.15 17.90
CA ILE A 9 14.39 4.10 18.78
C ILE A 9 13.28 3.31 19.47
N GLN A 10 12.18 3.96 19.87
CA GLN A 10 11.06 3.28 20.52
C GLN A 10 10.25 2.43 19.52
N ALA A 11 10.05 2.91 18.29
CA ALA A 11 9.46 2.12 17.22
C ALA A 11 10.31 0.88 16.85
N TYR A 12 11.65 1.01 16.90
CA TYR A 12 12.57 -0.09 16.62
C TYR A 12 12.57 -1.19 17.71
N LYS A 13 12.44 -0.81 18.99
CA LYS A 13 12.31 -1.78 20.09
C LYS A 13 10.98 -2.55 20.04
N VAL A 14 9.90 -1.93 19.55
CA VAL A 14 8.60 -2.60 19.32
C VAL A 14 8.67 -3.56 18.13
N ALA A 15 9.34 -3.18 17.03
CA ALA A 15 9.49 -4.02 15.84
C ALA A 15 10.36 -5.28 16.07
N LYS A 16 11.39 -5.20 16.93
CA LYS A 16 12.30 -6.33 17.23
C LYS A 16 11.65 -7.43 18.08
N ALA A 17 10.55 -7.14 18.78
CA ALA A 17 9.73 -8.11 19.53
C ALA A 17 8.45 -8.54 18.77
N ALA A 18 8.20 -7.99 17.58
CA ALA A 18 6.95 -8.19 16.86
C ALA A 18 6.97 -9.49 16.05
N LYS A 19 6.24 -10.50 16.54
CA LYS A 19 5.79 -11.67 15.75
C LYS A 19 5.05 -11.29 14.45
N ASN A 20 4.69 -10.01 14.27
CA ASN A 20 3.94 -9.51 13.12
C ASN A 20 4.79 -9.25 11.86
N LEU A 21 6.11 -9.05 11.97
CA LEU A 21 7.01 -8.98 10.79
C LEU A 21 6.78 -10.19 9.87
N GLN A 22 6.44 -11.34 10.47
CA GLN A 22 6.09 -12.56 9.75
C GLN A 22 4.88 -12.38 8.84
N GLY A 23 3.86 -11.59 9.22
CA GLY A 23 2.69 -11.32 8.39
C GLY A 23 3.03 -10.51 7.15
N MET A 24 3.79 -9.42 7.29
CA MET A 24 4.24 -8.62 6.15
C MET A 24 5.22 -9.40 5.25
N LYS A 25 6.17 -10.12 5.85
CA LYS A 25 7.09 -11.01 5.10
C LYS A 25 6.31 -12.07 4.34
N LYS A 26 5.37 -12.77 5.00
CA LYS A 26 4.50 -13.77 4.37
C LYS A 26 3.68 -13.17 3.22
N ALA A 27 3.20 -11.94 3.36
CA ALA A 27 2.54 -11.25 2.26
C ALA A 27 3.50 -11.04 1.08
N LEU A 28 4.70 -10.53 1.32
CA LEU A 28 5.66 -10.27 0.24
C LEU A 28 6.27 -11.51 -0.41
N ASP A 29 6.27 -12.65 0.30
CA ASP A 29 6.70 -13.96 -0.17
C ASP A 29 5.58 -14.69 -0.93
N LYS A 30 4.31 -14.33 -0.71
CA LYS A 30 3.17 -14.85 -1.48
C LYS A 30 3.25 -14.35 -2.92
N ALA A 31 2.87 -15.23 -3.85
CA ALA A 31 2.66 -14.84 -5.25
C ALA A 31 1.59 -13.74 -5.35
N ALA A 32 1.87 -12.74 -6.20
CA ALA A 32 0.96 -11.64 -6.42
C ALA A 32 -0.34 -12.10 -7.07
N THR A 33 -1.46 -11.60 -6.55
CA THR A 33 -2.78 -11.84 -7.12
C THR A 33 -2.95 -11.02 -8.39
N VAL A 34 -3.19 -11.69 -9.51
CA VAL A 34 -3.38 -11.00 -10.79
C VAL A 34 -4.79 -10.41 -10.87
N ALA A 35 -4.88 -9.08 -10.93
CA ALA A 35 -6.13 -8.36 -11.20
C ALA A 35 -6.51 -8.44 -12.68
N THR A 36 -7.74 -8.06 -13.03
CA THR A 36 -8.07 -7.82 -14.45
C THR A 36 -7.32 -6.59 -14.97
N ALA A 37 -7.26 -6.43 -16.30
CA ALA A 37 -6.71 -5.22 -16.92
C ALA A 37 -7.49 -3.94 -16.55
N GLN A 38 -8.73 -4.08 -16.07
CA GLN A 38 -9.57 -3.00 -15.55
C GLN A 38 -9.42 -2.83 -14.03
N GLY A 39 -8.49 -3.55 -13.39
CA GLY A 39 -8.17 -3.37 -11.97
C GLY A 39 -9.14 -4.05 -11.00
N TYR A 40 -9.95 -5.01 -11.47
CA TYR A 40 -10.87 -5.75 -10.61
C TYR A 40 -10.18 -6.97 -9.97
N VAL A 41 -10.43 -7.17 -8.68
CA VAL A 41 -10.02 -8.37 -7.93
C VAL A 41 -11.24 -9.00 -7.27
N SER A 42 -11.49 -10.28 -7.60
CA SER A 42 -12.65 -11.02 -7.15
C SER A 42 -12.53 -11.53 -5.72
N LYS A 43 -13.68 -11.84 -5.09
CA LYS A 43 -13.75 -12.40 -3.73
C LYS A 43 -12.92 -13.66 -3.53
N THR A 44 -12.96 -14.57 -4.49
CA THR A 44 -12.15 -15.79 -4.43
C THR A 44 -10.66 -15.48 -4.41
N LYS A 45 -10.20 -14.55 -5.27
CA LYS A 45 -8.80 -14.14 -5.33
C LYS A 45 -8.36 -13.44 -4.04
N ILE A 46 -9.18 -12.56 -3.47
CA ILE A 46 -8.87 -11.92 -2.19
C ILE A 46 -8.77 -12.95 -1.07
N LYS A 47 -9.76 -13.86 -0.95
CA LYS A 47 -9.77 -14.89 0.10
C LYS A 47 -8.50 -15.75 0.10
N ILE A 48 -7.99 -16.08 -1.08
CA ILE A 48 -6.77 -16.90 -1.25
C ILE A 48 -5.50 -16.06 -1.04
N GLY A 49 -5.45 -14.89 -1.68
CA GLY A 49 -4.25 -14.07 -1.79
C GLY A 49 -3.95 -13.25 -0.53
N GLN A 50 -4.97 -12.86 0.24
CA GLN A 50 -4.77 -11.93 1.34
C GLN A 50 -3.94 -12.53 2.48
N THR A 51 -3.29 -11.65 3.22
CA THR A 51 -2.63 -11.95 4.48
C THR A 51 -3.16 -10.99 5.53
N GLU A 52 -3.63 -11.54 6.65
CA GLU A 52 -4.03 -10.76 7.81
C GLU A 52 -2.78 -10.15 8.46
N LEU A 53 -2.86 -8.85 8.75
CA LEU A 53 -1.87 -8.14 9.54
C LEU A 53 -2.37 -8.04 10.98
N ARG A 54 -1.52 -8.44 11.93
CA ARG A 54 -1.87 -8.35 13.34
C ARG A 54 -1.91 -6.88 13.76
N VAL A 55 -2.93 -6.48 14.53
CA VAL A 55 -3.05 -5.11 15.07
C VAL A 55 -2.91 -5.17 16.59
N THR A 56 -1.81 -4.66 17.11
CA THR A 56 -1.47 -4.78 18.55
C THR A 56 -1.55 -3.46 19.30
N ALA A 57 -1.14 -2.35 18.69
CA ALA A 57 -1.18 -1.04 19.33
C ALA A 57 -2.62 -0.61 19.63
N ALA A 58 -2.86 -0.01 20.80
CA ALA A 58 -4.19 0.39 21.24
C ALA A 58 -4.84 1.42 20.29
N THR A 59 -4.05 2.39 19.82
CA THR A 59 -4.46 3.39 18.83
C THR A 59 -4.90 2.75 17.52
N ASP A 60 -4.16 1.77 17.03
CA ASP A 60 -4.48 1.09 15.78
C ASP A 60 -5.72 0.18 15.92
N LYS A 61 -5.91 -0.45 17.08
CA LYS A 61 -7.15 -1.19 17.38
C LYS A 61 -8.37 -0.28 17.34
N GLN A 62 -8.25 0.95 17.86
CA GLN A 62 -9.33 1.94 17.81
C GLN A 62 -9.61 2.41 16.37
N LEU A 63 -8.57 2.64 15.56
CA LEU A 63 -8.72 2.94 14.13
C LEU A 63 -9.42 1.78 13.42
N LEU A 64 -8.95 0.54 13.61
CA LEU A 64 -9.51 -0.66 12.99
C LEU A 64 -11.00 -0.81 13.32
N LYS A 65 -11.40 -0.61 14.58
CA LYS A 65 -12.80 -0.63 15.01
C LYS A 65 -13.63 0.43 14.28
N THR A 66 -13.14 1.66 14.26
CA THR A 66 -13.82 2.81 13.62
C THR A 66 -14.00 2.61 12.12
N ILE A 67 -12.98 2.09 11.43
CA ILE A 67 -13.02 1.77 10.00
C ILE A 67 -14.00 0.61 9.74
N SER A 68 -13.98 -0.44 10.55
CA SER A 68 -14.87 -1.60 10.41
C SER A 68 -16.36 -1.19 10.53
N GLU A 69 -16.66 -0.25 11.42
CA GLU A 69 -17.97 0.38 11.60
C GLU A 69 -18.36 1.30 10.43
N GLY A 70 -17.46 1.57 9.48
CA GLY A 70 -17.73 2.39 8.29
C GLY A 70 -17.65 3.89 8.52
N ARG A 71 -17.03 4.31 9.63
CA ARG A 71 -16.90 5.73 9.98
C ARG A 71 -15.74 6.44 9.25
N ASP A 72 -14.92 5.69 8.52
CA ASP A 72 -13.87 6.23 7.65
C ASP A 72 -14.40 6.52 6.24
N THR A 73 -15.08 7.64 6.08
CA THR A 73 -15.74 8.03 4.81
C THR A 73 -14.76 8.57 3.77
N THR A 74 -13.60 9.07 4.19
CA THR A 74 -12.58 9.66 3.32
C THR A 74 -11.40 8.74 3.03
N GLY A 75 -11.26 7.64 3.77
CA GLY A 75 -10.11 6.73 3.68
C GLY A 75 -8.90 7.15 4.52
N LYS A 76 -8.94 8.33 5.15
CA LYS A 76 -7.82 8.88 5.92
C LYS A 76 -7.45 8.00 7.11
N MET A 77 -8.43 7.43 7.82
CA MET A 77 -8.15 6.56 8.96
C MET A 77 -7.51 5.24 8.50
N THR A 78 -7.94 4.74 7.34
CA THR A 78 -7.35 3.55 6.71
C THR A 78 -5.90 3.82 6.30
N GLU A 79 -5.61 4.97 5.68
CA GLU A 79 -4.23 5.37 5.38
C GLU A 79 -3.38 5.42 6.66
N GLN A 80 -3.87 6.08 7.72
CA GLN A 80 -3.18 6.16 9.01
C GLN A 80 -2.91 4.80 9.65
N LEU A 81 -3.88 3.90 9.62
CA LEU A 81 -3.74 2.54 10.16
C LEU A 81 -2.61 1.79 9.42
N PHE A 82 -2.63 1.80 8.08
CA PHE A 82 -1.67 1.02 7.32
C PHE A 82 -0.25 1.59 7.34
N ASP A 83 -0.09 2.91 7.46
CA ASP A 83 1.22 3.51 7.74
C ASP A 83 1.78 3.11 9.10
N SER A 84 0.94 3.10 10.14
CA SER A 84 1.32 2.63 11.48
C SER A 84 1.76 1.16 11.43
N LEU A 85 0.98 0.30 10.76
CA LEU A 85 1.31 -1.11 10.59
C LEU A 85 2.59 -1.30 9.77
N ALA A 86 2.81 -0.53 8.70
CA ALA A 86 4.03 -0.61 7.90
C ALA A 86 5.27 -0.32 8.75
N LYS A 87 5.25 0.76 9.56
CA LYS A 87 6.35 1.13 10.47
C LYS A 87 6.62 0.04 11.51
N GLN A 88 5.59 -0.52 12.12
CA GLN A 88 5.71 -1.63 13.07
C GLN A 88 6.27 -2.91 12.44
N ASN A 89 6.15 -3.05 11.11
CA ASN A 89 6.68 -4.16 10.33
C ASN A 89 8.03 -3.82 9.65
N GLY A 90 8.74 -2.80 10.13
CA GLY A 90 10.10 -2.49 9.68
C GLY A 90 10.20 -1.74 8.35
N PHE A 91 9.07 -1.23 7.83
CA PHE A 91 9.08 -0.36 6.66
C PHE A 91 9.25 1.10 7.06
N ARG A 92 10.00 1.84 6.24
CA ARG A 92 9.99 3.29 6.22
C ARG A 92 8.82 3.74 5.36
N VAL A 93 7.92 4.53 5.93
CA VAL A 93 6.90 5.24 5.16
C VAL A 93 7.57 6.47 4.56
N LEU A 94 7.66 6.54 3.23
CA LEU A 94 8.24 7.68 2.54
C LEU A 94 7.20 8.80 2.45
N SER A 95 7.64 10.04 2.63
CA SER A 95 6.75 11.18 2.46
C SER A 95 6.35 11.30 0.98
N GLY A 96 5.08 11.05 0.70
CA GLY A 96 4.46 11.35 -0.59
C GLY A 96 4.37 10.18 -1.56
N GLY A 97 4.30 10.53 -2.84
CA GLY A 97 3.72 9.70 -3.89
C GLY A 97 2.45 10.31 -4.50
N LYS A 98 1.96 11.41 -3.91
CA LYS A 98 0.86 12.22 -4.43
C LYS A 98 1.37 13.47 -5.17
N TYR A 99 0.65 13.90 -6.18
CA TYR A 99 0.83 15.16 -6.91
C TYR A 99 -0.52 15.87 -7.10
N GLY A 100 -0.50 17.20 -7.13
CA GLY A 100 -1.74 17.98 -7.04
C GLY A 100 -2.49 17.71 -5.73
N ALA A 101 -3.82 17.86 -5.71
CA ALA A 101 -4.61 17.72 -4.49
C ALA A 101 -4.65 16.29 -3.92
N ASN A 102 -4.90 15.26 -4.74
CA ASN A 102 -5.03 13.88 -4.25
C ASN A 102 -4.76 12.81 -5.34
N ASN A 103 -3.90 13.08 -6.32
CA ASN A 103 -3.55 12.10 -7.35
C ASN A 103 -2.27 11.36 -6.98
N GLY A 104 -2.16 10.09 -7.31
CA GLY A 104 -0.92 9.32 -7.15
C GLY A 104 -1.11 8.11 -6.24
N PHE A 105 -0.07 7.78 -5.47
CA PHE A 105 -0.04 6.64 -4.56
C PHE A 105 -0.66 7.03 -3.22
N ASP A 106 -1.50 6.17 -2.64
CA ASP A 106 -1.89 6.33 -1.24
C ASP A 106 -0.66 6.20 -0.33
N HIS A 107 0.19 5.20 -0.61
CA HIS A 107 1.40 4.93 0.18
C HIS A 107 2.60 4.55 -0.68
N VAL A 108 3.78 4.94 -0.21
CA VAL A 108 5.06 4.40 -0.66
C VAL A 108 5.85 3.94 0.57
N TRP A 109 6.09 2.63 0.65
CA TRP A 109 6.85 2.04 1.74
C TRP A 109 8.16 1.46 1.24
N GLN A 110 9.25 1.66 1.97
CA GLN A 110 10.55 1.08 1.66
C GLN A 110 10.98 0.15 2.79
N ALA A 111 11.40 -1.07 2.44
CA ALA A 111 12.03 -1.96 3.41
C ALA A 111 13.27 -1.27 4.01
N ALA A 112 13.57 -1.49 5.29
CA ALA A 112 14.67 -0.80 5.97
C ALA A 112 16.04 -0.99 5.29
N ASP A 113 16.24 -2.10 4.57
CA ASP A 113 17.45 -2.44 3.80
C ASP A 113 17.45 -1.90 2.35
N GLY A 114 16.37 -1.22 1.92
CA GLY A 114 16.22 -0.70 0.56
C GLY A 114 16.02 -1.76 -0.54
N SER A 115 15.81 -3.02 -0.18
CA SER A 115 15.63 -4.14 -1.12
C SER A 115 14.32 -4.07 -1.90
N VAL A 116 13.28 -3.51 -1.28
CA VAL A 116 11.92 -3.44 -1.82
C VAL A 116 11.36 -2.04 -1.62
N VAL A 117 10.71 -1.52 -2.66
CA VAL A 117 9.79 -0.38 -2.57
C VAL A 117 8.39 -0.91 -2.90
N LEU A 118 7.47 -0.76 -1.95
CA LEU A 118 6.09 -1.20 -2.07
C LEU A 118 5.18 0.00 -2.33
N ILE A 119 4.48 -0.03 -3.46
CA ILE A 119 3.39 0.89 -3.76
C ILE A 119 2.10 0.27 -3.24
N VAL A 120 1.44 0.96 -2.32
CA VAL A 120 0.23 0.43 -1.67
C VAL A 120 -0.95 1.35 -1.89
N GLU A 121 -2.07 0.76 -2.30
CA GLU A 121 -3.37 1.43 -2.38
C GLU A 121 -4.26 0.94 -1.25
N SER A 122 -4.76 1.88 -0.45
CA SER A 122 -5.69 1.60 0.63
C SER A 122 -7.12 1.64 0.10
N LYS A 123 -7.75 0.47 0.01
CA LYS A 123 -9.12 0.32 -0.48
C LYS A 123 -9.97 -0.37 0.57
N GLN A 124 -11.19 0.15 0.77
CA GLN A 124 -12.20 -0.58 1.52
C GLN A 124 -12.57 -1.86 0.76
N ILE A 125 -12.48 -3.01 1.41
CA ILE A 125 -12.90 -4.29 0.83
C ILE A 125 -14.40 -4.44 1.06
N ARG A 126 -15.19 -4.15 0.03
CA ARG A 126 -16.67 -4.20 0.09
C ARG A 126 -17.14 -5.49 -0.55
N ASN A 127 -17.96 -6.26 0.16
CA ASN A 127 -18.45 -7.58 -0.31
C ASN A 127 -17.34 -8.56 -0.73
N GLY A 128 -16.14 -8.38 -0.17
CA GLY A 128 -14.97 -9.18 -0.50
C GLY A 128 -14.33 -8.86 -1.85
N THR A 129 -14.63 -7.73 -2.50
CA THR A 129 -14.00 -7.35 -3.78
C THR A 129 -13.21 -6.05 -3.66
N VAL A 130 -12.30 -5.83 -4.61
CA VAL A 130 -11.54 -4.58 -4.76
C VAL A 130 -11.65 -4.12 -6.21
N GLN A 131 -11.86 -2.81 -6.38
CA GLN A 131 -11.82 -2.13 -7.67
C GLN A 131 -10.77 -1.03 -7.62
N LEU A 132 -9.72 -1.17 -8.42
CA LEU A 132 -8.75 -0.11 -8.69
C LEU A 132 -9.28 0.81 -9.79
N ASN A 133 -8.84 2.06 -9.84
CA ASN A 133 -9.30 2.98 -10.89
C ASN A 133 -8.83 2.49 -12.28
N PRO A 134 -9.71 2.09 -13.21
CA PRO A 134 -9.29 1.63 -14.53
C PRO A 134 -8.69 2.75 -15.39
N ASN A 135 -9.02 4.01 -15.10
CA ASN A 135 -8.64 5.20 -15.87
C ASN A 135 -7.94 6.21 -14.93
N GLY A 136 -6.81 5.80 -14.37
CA GLY A 136 -5.96 6.65 -13.54
C GLY A 136 -5.10 7.60 -14.38
N ALA A 137 -3.95 8.00 -13.82
CA ALA A 137 -2.97 8.84 -14.49
C ALA A 137 -2.62 8.28 -15.88
N GLY A 138 -2.71 9.13 -16.91
CA GLY A 138 -2.44 8.76 -18.30
C GLY A 138 -3.46 7.80 -18.93
N GLY A 139 -4.63 7.59 -18.31
CA GLY A 139 -5.63 6.61 -18.78
C GLY A 139 -5.32 5.15 -18.43
N TYR A 140 -4.20 4.92 -17.75
CA TYR A 140 -3.76 3.59 -17.32
C TYR A 140 -4.50 3.13 -16.07
N THR A 141 -4.62 1.82 -15.90
CA THR A 141 -5.23 1.24 -14.70
C THR A 141 -4.30 1.41 -13.51
N GLN A 142 -4.86 1.88 -12.40
CA GLN A 142 -4.15 2.11 -11.16
C GLN A 142 -3.37 0.86 -10.73
N MET A 143 -2.13 1.07 -10.25
CA MET A 143 -1.12 0.06 -9.92
C MET A 143 -0.56 -0.78 -11.08
N SER A 144 -0.97 -0.55 -12.33
CA SER A 144 -0.22 -1.08 -13.49
C SER A 144 1.13 -0.40 -13.60
N GLU A 145 2.08 -1.06 -14.27
CA GLU A 145 3.43 -0.52 -14.45
C GLU A 145 3.43 0.84 -15.16
N ASP A 146 2.60 1.00 -16.17
CA ASP A 146 2.48 2.27 -16.92
C ASP A 146 1.85 3.37 -16.06
N TRP A 147 0.86 3.03 -15.23
CA TRP A 147 0.30 3.98 -14.28
C TRP A 147 1.35 4.42 -13.25
N ILE A 148 2.15 3.50 -12.70
CA ILE A 148 3.23 3.82 -11.74
C ILE A 148 4.24 4.76 -12.39
N LYS A 149 4.70 4.44 -13.60
CA LYS A 149 5.61 5.31 -14.37
C LYS A 149 5.01 6.69 -14.60
N GLN A 150 3.73 6.76 -14.97
CA GLN A 150 3.04 8.03 -15.19
C GLN A 150 2.92 8.86 -13.92
N VAL A 151 2.57 8.26 -12.79
CA VAL A 151 2.52 8.95 -11.49
C VAL A 151 3.90 9.49 -11.14
N ILE A 152 4.96 8.68 -11.28
CA ILE A 152 6.34 9.11 -11.03
C ILE A 152 6.71 10.30 -11.91
N THR A 153 6.37 10.27 -13.20
CA THR A 153 6.61 11.40 -14.13
C THR A 153 5.94 12.68 -13.65
N ASN A 154 4.70 12.58 -13.16
CA ASN A 154 3.89 13.71 -12.71
C ASN A 154 4.29 14.26 -11.33
N LEU A 155 5.08 13.53 -10.53
CA LEU A 155 5.61 14.08 -9.28
C LEU A 155 6.49 15.31 -9.56
N PRO A 156 6.50 16.34 -8.69
CA PRO A 156 7.45 17.45 -8.81
C PRO A 156 8.90 16.94 -8.86
N ASP A 157 9.78 17.60 -9.62
CA ASP A 157 11.17 17.13 -9.77
C ASP A 157 11.95 17.18 -8.46
N ASN A 158 11.64 18.14 -7.58
CA ASN A 158 12.20 18.23 -6.23
C ASN A 158 11.49 17.34 -5.20
N HIS A 159 10.54 16.49 -5.62
CA HIS A 159 9.82 15.61 -4.70
C HIS A 159 10.79 14.57 -4.11
N PRO A 160 10.91 14.45 -2.77
CA PRO A 160 11.96 13.67 -2.11
C PRO A 160 11.95 12.18 -2.49
N THR A 161 10.77 11.63 -2.76
CA THR A 161 10.57 10.21 -3.09
C THR A 161 10.73 9.89 -4.58
N LYS A 162 10.80 10.89 -5.48
CA LYS A 162 10.80 10.66 -6.94
C LYS A 162 12.02 9.86 -7.42
N ASN A 163 13.21 10.18 -6.90
CA ASN A 163 14.43 9.48 -7.28
C ASN A 163 14.46 8.03 -6.77
N ILE A 164 13.97 7.79 -5.55
CA ILE A 164 13.84 6.43 -4.98
C ILE A 164 12.93 5.58 -5.87
N LEU A 165 11.80 6.14 -6.31
CA LEU A 165 10.86 5.45 -7.17
C LEU A 165 11.42 5.16 -8.57
N ARG A 166 12.10 6.13 -9.19
CA ARG A 166 12.79 5.93 -10.48
C ARG A 166 13.81 4.80 -10.41
N GLU A 167 14.61 4.78 -9.35
CA GLU A 167 15.60 3.72 -9.13
C GLU A 167 14.93 2.36 -8.94
N ALA A 168 13.88 2.30 -8.12
CA ALA A 168 13.17 1.06 -7.87
C ALA A 168 12.49 0.51 -9.13
N VAL A 169 11.97 1.36 -10.01
CA VAL A 169 11.46 0.94 -11.33
C VAL A 169 12.59 0.37 -12.18
N ARG A 170 13.71 1.10 -12.31
CA ARG A 170 14.87 0.69 -13.12
C ARG A 170 15.48 -0.64 -12.65
N SER A 171 15.54 -0.84 -11.34
CA SER A 171 16.13 -2.03 -10.71
C SER A 171 15.13 -3.18 -10.48
N GLY A 172 13.87 -3.04 -10.89
CA GLY A 172 12.85 -4.08 -10.72
C GLY A 172 12.45 -4.34 -9.26
N LYS A 173 12.67 -3.37 -8.36
CA LYS A 173 12.40 -3.47 -6.91
C LYS A 173 10.99 -3.05 -6.51
N ILE A 174 10.18 -2.57 -7.46
CA ILE A 174 8.79 -2.20 -7.20
C ILE A 174 7.95 -3.47 -7.02
N LYS A 175 7.31 -3.58 -5.85
CA LYS A 175 6.17 -4.46 -5.62
C LYS A 175 4.91 -3.60 -5.44
N THR A 176 3.74 -4.19 -5.65
CA THR A 176 2.48 -3.48 -5.43
C THR A 176 1.53 -4.32 -4.58
N ALA A 177 0.74 -3.65 -3.75
CA ALA A 177 -0.23 -4.30 -2.88
C ALA A 177 -1.47 -3.43 -2.65
N VAL A 178 -2.59 -4.08 -2.37
CA VAL A 178 -3.78 -3.42 -1.82
C VAL A 178 -3.81 -3.70 -0.33
N THR A 179 -4.07 -2.67 0.46
CA THR A 179 -4.40 -2.82 1.88
C THR A 179 -5.84 -2.41 2.13
N GLY A 180 -6.45 -3.02 3.14
CA GLY A 180 -7.82 -2.70 3.48
C GLY A 180 -8.27 -3.35 4.77
N VAL A 181 -9.32 -2.79 5.36
CA VAL A 181 -10.04 -3.47 6.43
C VAL A 181 -11.14 -4.31 5.78
N ASP A 182 -11.09 -5.62 5.97
CA ASP A 182 -12.22 -6.50 5.64
C ASP A 182 -13.33 -6.25 6.66
N ARG A 183 -14.37 -5.53 6.24
CA ARG A 183 -15.49 -5.15 7.12
C ARG A 183 -16.36 -6.34 7.54
N GLN A 184 -16.27 -7.49 6.86
CA GLN A 184 -16.99 -8.70 7.28
C GLN A 184 -16.32 -9.35 8.49
N THR A 185 -14.99 -9.32 8.53
CA THR A 185 -14.21 -9.95 9.61
C THR A 185 -13.64 -8.97 10.62
N GLY A 186 -13.66 -7.66 10.33
CA GLY A 186 -13.02 -6.60 11.12
C GLY A 186 -11.49 -6.66 11.11
N LYS A 187 -10.88 -7.24 10.07
CA LYS A 187 -9.44 -7.53 10.04
C LYS A 187 -8.70 -6.59 9.09
N ALA A 188 -7.52 -6.13 9.49
CA ALA A 188 -6.59 -5.46 8.60
C ALA A 188 -5.89 -6.50 7.72
N VAL A 189 -5.94 -6.31 6.40
CA VAL A 189 -5.35 -7.25 5.44
C VAL A 189 -4.48 -6.53 4.42
N ILE A 190 -3.51 -7.26 3.90
CA ILE A 190 -2.70 -6.88 2.74
C ILE A 190 -2.83 -7.96 1.66
N LEU A 191 -2.92 -7.52 0.42
CA LEU A 191 -3.00 -8.36 -0.76
C LEU A 191 -1.95 -7.89 -1.78
N PRO A 192 -0.85 -8.62 -1.97
CA PRO A 192 0.05 -8.35 -3.09
C PRO A 192 -0.72 -8.54 -4.40
N VAL A 193 -0.62 -7.58 -5.30
CA VAL A 193 -1.35 -7.61 -6.57
C VAL A 193 -0.40 -7.40 -7.74
N LYS A 194 -0.79 -7.91 -8.91
CA LYS A 194 -0.19 -7.55 -10.20
C LYS A 194 -1.33 -7.09 -11.09
N VAL A 195 -1.24 -5.86 -11.57
CA VAL A 195 -2.22 -5.30 -12.51
C VAL A 195 -1.60 -5.30 -13.89
N PRO A 196 -2.13 -6.06 -14.86
CA PRO A 196 -1.68 -5.98 -16.23
C PRO A 196 -1.84 -4.56 -16.76
N SER A 197 -0.83 -4.06 -17.49
CA SER A 197 -1.02 -2.86 -18.29
C SER A 197 -2.12 -3.10 -19.33
N LYS A 198 -2.95 -2.09 -19.56
CA LYS A 198 -3.85 -2.12 -20.71
C LYS A 198 -3.01 -2.16 -21.98
N THR A 199 -3.38 -3.01 -22.92
CA THR A 199 -2.90 -2.86 -24.29
C THR A 199 -3.51 -1.58 -24.83
N ASN A 200 -2.77 -0.47 -24.78
CA ASN A 200 -3.15 0.75 -25.48
C ASN A 200 -3.00 0.47 -26.98
N ILE A 201 -4.03 -0.12 -27.59
CA ILE A 201 -4.20 -0.01 -29.03
C ILE A 201 -4.48 1.47 -29.24
N ARG A 202 -3.43 2.25 -29.55
CA ARG A 202 -3.58 3.62 -30.03
C ARG A 202 -4.57 3.54 -31.20
N ARG A 203 -5.78 4.05 -30.99
CA ARG A 203 -6.70 4.37 -32.08
C ARG A 203 -6.38 5.78 -32.54
#